data_AF-A0AAN6ZRL8-F1
#
_entry.id   AF-A0AAN6ZRL8-F1
#
_cell.length_a   1.000
_cell.length_b   1.000
_cell.length_c   1.000
_cell.angle_alpha   90.00
_cell.angle_beta   90.00
_cell.angle_gamma   90.00
#
_symmetry.space_group_name_H-M   'P 1'
#
loop_
_entity.id
_entity.type
_entity.pdbx_description
1 polymer ?
#
loop_
_entity_poly.entity_id
_entity_poly.type
_entity_poly.pdbx_seq_one_letter_code
_entity_poly.pdbx_strand_id
1 'polypeptide(L)'
;MPLTTKLPYKAVGPMKLARRWFLTPLAPACRHFFNEGHGMGPSNIGRLITPNTLLPYAVALIDSSQLPRPLVGSSVIALLDDLYCRPARLAARAPQLPTSLVQRMGYTHSAILASATDFAALALERISLRDGAISTSLPLSPSELFRFCRAFYRVELFYRLFRGGAFADDVNRWFFWRQPPWENEQLGCICCYLEAKLDQVLANCNINHVEEDKQDFLNDNALKPYWLAQGVEFVSKLTNAPSYKDKQNMLNTGLNASFLDKANVELPEILYAVYFGDGTQDFEEACDSVAPHRYGQPNDEDTDLGPYEAWRTENVGWGVPESFIPEPKAWLRDRAYVLWDSDRVRKMGGFKNEDEV
;
A
#
# COMPACT_ATOMS: atom_id res chain seq x y z
N MET A 1 -9.50 30.04 -30.01
CA MET A 1 -8.15 29.44 -29.90
C MET A 1 -7.31 30.32 -28.98
N PRO A 2 -6.87 29.89 -27.78
CA PRO A 2 -6.01 30.72 -26.96
C PRO A 2 -4.52 30.39 -27.18
N LEU A 3 -3.74 31.46 -27.34
CA LEU A 3 -2.27 31.46 -27.37
C LEU A 3 -1.71 31.14 -25.98
N THR A 4 -1.06 29.98 -25.79
CA THR A 4 -0.25 29.70 -24.58
C THR A 4 1.12 29.08 -24.86
N THR A 5 1.64 29.16 -26.09
CA THR A 5 2.92 28.51 -26.46
C THR A 5 4.16 29.41 -26.45
N LYS A 6 4.11 30.62 -25.86
CA LYS A 6 5.28 31.52 -25.79
C LYS A 6 5.46 32.16 -24.41
N LEU A 7 6.04 31.42 -23.47
CA LEU A 7 6.66 31.99 -22.27
C LEU A 7 8.19 31.83 -22.37
N PRO A 8 8.98 32.91 -22.19
CA PRO A 8 10.44 32.84 -22.25
C PRO A 8 11.03 32.16 -21.01
N TYR A 9 12.04 31.32 -21.26
CA TYR A 9 12.79 30.47 -20.31
C TYR A 9 13.25 31.16 -19.01
N LYS A 10 13.42 32.48 -19.00
CA LYS A 10 13.90 33.24 -17.83
C LYS A 10 12.86 33.54 -16.75
N ALA A 11 11.57 33.21 -16.96
CA ALA A 11 10.53 33.39 -15.95
C ALA A 11 10.27 32.13 -15.09
N VAL A 12 11.00 31.03 -15.32
CA VAL A 12 10.80 29.75 -14.62
C VAL A 12 11.98 29.44 -13.69
N GLY A 13 12.19 30.31 -12.71
CA GLY A 13 12.96 30.02 -11.50
C GLY A 13 12.34 30.76 -10.31
N PRO A 14 12.67 30.40 -9.05
CA PRO A 14 12.55 29.09 -8.45
C PRO A 14 11.06 28.85 -8.07
N MET A 15 10.26 28.36 -9.01
CA MET A 15 8.92 27.85 -8.67
C MET A 15 9.09 26.46 -8.02
N LYS A 16 8.92 26.45 -6.69
CA LYS A 16 8.69 25.32 -5.77
C LYS A 16 8.82 23.91 -6.41
N LEU A 17 9.85 23.17 -6.01
CA LEU A 17 10.14 21.77 -6.36
C LEU A 17 8.94 20.81 -6.28
N ALA A 18 7.90 21.13 -5.51
CA ALA A 18 6.69 20.34 -5.36
C ALA A 18 5.84 20.18 -6.65
N ARG A 19 6.07 20.95 -7.72
CA ARG A 19 5.25 20.90 -8.95
C ARG A 19 5.81 20.07 -10.12
N ARG A 20 7.02 19.50 -10.03
CA ARG A 20 7.57 18.63 -11.10
C ARG A 20 6.85 17.27 -11.21
N TRP A 21 6.30 16.77 -10.12
CA TRP A 21 5.54 15.50 -10.06
C TRP A 21 4.22 15.53 -10.85
N PHE A 22 3.70 16.72 -11.15
CA PHE A 22 2.48 16.92 -11.96
C PHE A 22 2.71 16.84 -13.47
N LEU A 23 3.95 16.66 -13.94
CA LEU A 23 4.24 16.61 -15.38
C LEU A 23 4.09 15.21 -15.99
N THR A 24 3.88 14.17 -15.18
CA THR A 24 3.74 12.79 -15.65
C THR A 24 2.49 12.58 -16.54
N PRO A 25 1.32 13.17 -16.25
CA PRO A 25 0.16 13.14 -17.17
C PRO A 25 0.30 14.12 -18.35
N LEU A 26 1.20 15.11 -18.25
CA LEU A 26 1.42 16.15 -19.28
C LEU A 26 2.55 15.79 -20.26
N ALA A 27 3.39 14.81 -19.93
CA ALA A 27 4.46 14.33 -20.78
C ALA A 27 3.98 13.82 -22.16
N PRO A 28 2.82 13.16 -22.32
CA PRO A 28 2.28 12.84 -23.63
C PRO A 28 1.62 14.06 -24.33
N ALA A 29 1.10 15.02 -23.56
CA ALA A 29 0.38 16.19 -24.09
C ALA A 29 1.31 17.30 -24.59
N CYS A 30 2.57 17.31 -24.14
CA CYS A 30 3.54 18.32 -24.50
C CYS A 30 4.80 17.67 -25.10
N ARG A 31 4.89 17.70 -26.43
CA ARG A 31 6.03 17.21 -27.24
C ARG A 31 7.39 17.71 -26.74
N HIS A 32 7.43 18.84 -26.03
CA HIS A 32 8.66 19.42 -25.50
C HIS A 32 9.22 18.66 -24.28
N PHE A 33 8.36 18.22 -23.34
CA PHE A 33 8.80 17.40 -22.19
C PHE A 33 9.13 15.97 -22.60
N PHE A 34 8.43 15.43 -23.60
CA PHE A 34 8.75 14.14 -24.21
C PHE A 34 10.12 14.17 -24.92
N ASN A 35 10.41 15.26 -25.67
CA ASN A 35 11.69 15.42 -26.37
C ASN A 35 12.86 15.73 -25.44
N GLU A 36 12.66 16.46 -24.33
CA GLU A 36 13.71 16.63 -23.30
C GLU A 36 13.95 15.33 -22.50
N GLY A 37 12.92 14.50 -22.32
CA GLY A 37 13.03 13.17 -21.73
C GLY A 37 13.86 12.19 -22.57
N HIS A 38 13.91 12.34 -23.90
CA HIS A 38 14.73 11.51 -24.79
C HIS A 38 16.25 11.66 -24.55
N GLY A 39 16.71 12.76 -23.95
CA GLY A 39 18.10 12.94 -23.53
C GLY A 39 18.37 12.50 -22.09
N MET A 40 17.34 12.23 -21.30
CA MET A 40 17.48 11.72 -19.93
C MET A 40 17.51 10.20 -19.97
N GLY A 41 18.67 9.62 -19.69
CA GLY A 41 18.79 8.17 -19.54
C GLY A 41 17.74 7.62 -18.54
N PRO A 42 17.35 6.34 -18.67
CA PRO A 42 16.32 5.70 -17.83
C PRO A 42 16.56 5.86 -16.32
N SER A 43 17.82 6.04 -15.90
CA SER A 43 18.22 6.36 -14.52
C SER A 43 17.59 7.65 -13.96
N ASN A 44 17.39 8.67 -14.78
CA ASN A 44 16.82 9.96 -14.34
C ASN A 44 15.30 9.90 -14.28
N ILE A 45 14.66 9.15 -15.20
CA ILE A 45 13.20 8.98 -15.25
C ILE A 45 12.71 8.21 -14.02
N GLY A 46 13.40 7.13 -13.63
CA GLY A 46 13.03 6.36 -12.43
C GLY A 46 13.05 7.20 -11.15
N ARG A 47 14.04 8.09 -10.99
CA ARG A 47 14.18 8.98 -9.83
C ARG A 47 13.18 10.14 -9.80
N LEU A 48 12.67 10.53 -10.97
CA LEU A 48 11.61 11.54 -11.10
C LEU A 48 10.22 10.96 -10.79
N ILE A 49 10.07 9.65 -10.91
CA ILE A 49 8.80 8.97 -10.74
C ILE A 49 8.62 8.52 -9.30
N THR A 50 9.63 7.88 -8.72
CA THR A 50 9.56 7.32 -7.36
C THR A 50 10.69 7.92 -6.52
N PRO A 51 10.41 8.47 -5.32
CA PRO A 51 11.45 8.88 -4.39
C PRO A 51 12.51 7.79 -4.23
N ASN A 52 13.79 8.16 -4.14
CA ASN A 52 14.90 7.18 -4.05
C ASN A 52 14.67 6.11 -2.96
N THR A 53 14.01 6.51 -1.87
CA THR A 53 13.64 5.69 -0.73
C THR A 53 12.61 4.59 -1.07
N LEU A 54 11.69 4.85 -1.99
CA LEU A 54 10.66 3.91 -2.43
C LEU A 54 11.08 3.10 -3.67
N LEU A 55 12.20 3.45 -4.31
CA LEU A 55 12.68 2.78 -5.52
C LEU A 55 12.94 1.27 -5.34
N PRO A 56 13.55 0.79 -4.22
CA PRO A 56 13.72 -0.64 -3.99
C PRO A 56 12.40 -1.42 -4.03
N TYR A 57 11.34 -0.86 -3.45
CA TYR A 57 10.00 -1.47 -3.45
C TYR A 57 9.39 -1.54 -4.85
N ALA A 58 9.52 -0.46 -5.62
CA ALA A 58 9.04 -0.43 -7.00
C ALA A 58 9.77 -1.46 -7.89
N VAL A 59 11.09 -1.61 -7.71
CA VAL A 59 11.88 -2.62 -8.43
C VAL A 59 11.53 -4.04 -7.98
N ALA A 60 11.42 -4.29 -6.67
CA ALA A 60 10.99 -5.59 -6.13
C ALA A 60 9.65 -6.02 -6.71
N LEU A 61 8.75 -5.06 -6.93
CA LEU A 61 7.44 -5.32 -7.49
C LEU A 61 7.46 -5.64 -8.99
N ILE A 62 8.44 -5.12 -9.74
CA ILE A 62 8.69 -5.55 -11.12
C ILE A 62 9.29 -6.96 -11.13
N ASP A 63 10.29 -7.21 -10.29
CA ASP A 63 10.96 -8.50 -10.20
C ASP A 63 10.01 -9.63 -9.78
N SER A 64 9.08 -9.37 -8.86
CA SER A 64 8.09 -10.37 -8.42
C SER A 64 7.20 -10.87 -9.57
N SER A 65 6.97 -10.04 -10.60
CA SER A 65 6.23 -10.43 -11.79
C SER A 65 7.03 -11.27 -12.79
N GLN A 66 8.37 -11.28 -12.65
CA GLN A 66 9.28 -12.03 -13.50
C GLN A 66 9.73 -13.36 -12.87
N LEU A 67 9.34 -13.61 -11.63
CA LEU A 67 9.62 -14.88 -10.96
C LEU A 67 8.98 -16.06 -11.72
N PRO A 68 9.64 -17.23 -11.78
CA PRO A 68 9.09 -18.42 -12.42
C PRO A 68 7.71 -18.80 -11.87
N ARG A 69 6.86 -19.38 -12.73
CA ARG A 69 5.54 -19.92 -12.33
C ARG A 69 5.51 -21.43 -12.62
N PRO A 70 5.16 -22.30 -11.64
CA PRO A 70 4.77 -21.99 -10.26
C PRO A 70 5.91 -21.34 -9.47
N LEU A 71 5.54 -20.49 -8.51
CA LEU A 71 6.54 -19.78 -7.69
C LEU A 71 7.32 -20.78 -6.84
N VAL A 72 8.62 -20.52 -6.68
CA VAL A 72 9.52 -21.31 -5.84
C VAL A 72 9.87 -20.49 -4.61
N GLY A 73 9.66 -21.04 -3.41
CA GLY A 73 9.85 -20.33 -2.14
C GLY A 73 11.24 -19.69 -2.00
N SER A 74 12.29 -20.38 -2.44
CA SER A 74 13.67 -19.84 -2.41
C SER A 74 13.84 -18.58 -3.26
N SER A 75 13.16 -18.48 -4.40
CA SER A 75 13.21 -17.29 -5.26
C SER A 75 12.48 -16.11 -4.66
N VAL A 76 11.37 -16.38 -3.94
CA VAL A 76 10.62 -15.37 -3.18
C VAL A 76 11.47 -14.85 -2.03
N ILE A 77 12.06 -15.74 -1.24
CA ILE A 77 12.96 -15.39 -0.13
C ILE A 77 14.14 -14.55 -0.63
N ALA A 78 14.80 -14.97 -1.72
CA ALA A 78 15.93 -14.22 -2.28
C ALA A 78 15.56 -12.79 -2.71
N LEU A 79 14.37 -12.61 -3.31
CA LEU A 79 13.87 -11.28 -3.67
C LEU A 79 13.60 -10.42 -2.43
N LEU A 80 12.98 -10.99 -1.41
CA LEU A 80 12.67 -10.26 -0.19
C LEU A 80 13.93 -9.97 0.63
N ASP A 81 14.94 -10.85 0.63
CA ASP A 81 16.26 -10.59 1.19
C ASP A 81 16.94 -9.41 0.51
N ASP A 82 16.87 -9.34 -0.82
CA ASP A 82 17.35 -8.17 -1.55
C ASP A 82 16.59 -6.90 -1.16
N LEU A 83 15.27 -6.99 -0.91
CA LEU A 83 14.47 -5.84 -0.49
C LEU A 83 14.83 -5.34 0.92
N TYR A 84 14.90 -6.25 1.90
CA TYR A 84 15.04 -5.87 3.31
C TYR A 84 16.49 -5.77 3.78
N CYS A 85 17.40 -6.58 3.25
CA CYS A 85 18.81 -6.58 3.67
C CYS A 85 19.69 -5.74 2.75
N ARG A 86 19.31 -5.59 1.47
CA ARG A 86 20.16 -4.95 0.44
C ARG A 86 19.37 -4.04 -0.50
N PRO A 87 18.51 -3.12 0.01
CA PRO A 87 17.64 -2.30 -0.83
C PRO A 87 18.40 -1.50 -1.91
N ALA A 88 19.62 -1.07 -1.61
CA ALA A 88 20.51 -0.40 -2.56
C ALA A 88 20.81 -1.24 -3.81
N ARG A 89 20.88 -2.59 -3.68
CA ARG A 89 21.08 -3.51 -4.80
C ARG A 89 19.89 -3.49 -5.75
N LEU A 90 18.66 -3.43 -5.23
CA LEU A 90 17.47 -3.30 -6.06
C LEU A 90 17.41 -1.93 -6.73
N ALA A 91 17.67 -0.85 -5.98
CA ALA A 91 17.70 0.50 -6.53
C ALA A 91 18.73 0.65 -7.66
N ALA A 92 19.90 0.02 -7.53
CA ALA A 92 20.95 0.04 -8.54
C ALA A 92 20.56 -0.66 -9.87
N ARG A 93 19.51 -1.51 -9.86
CA ARG A 93 19.00 -2.17 -11.07
C ARG A 93 18.03 -1.30 -11.86
N ALA A 94 17.43 -0.28 -11.25
CA ALA A 94 16.44 0.58 -11.92
C ALA A 94 16.94 1.20 -13.25
N PRO A 95 18.19 1.69 -13.37
CA PRO A 95 18.73 2.20 -14.64
C PRO A 95 18.81 1.16 -15.77
N GLN A 96 18.84 -0.13 -15.43
CA GLN A 96 18.99 -1.24 -16.37
C GLN A 96 17.63 -1.78 -16.84
N LEU A 97 16.53 -1.31 -16.26
CA LEU A 97 15.20 -1.78 -16.62
C LEU A 97 14.79 -1.28 -18.01
N PRO A 98 14.19 -2.16 -18.85
CA PRO A 98 13.52 -1.75 -20.07
C PRO A 98 12.50 -0.62 -19.84
N THR A 99 12.39 0.29 -20.81
CA THR A 99 11.48 1.45 -20.73
C THR A 99 10.03 1.06 -20.42
N SER A 100 9.54 -0.05 -20.97
CA SER A 100 8.19 -0.56 -20.70
C SER A 100 7.97 -0.92 -19.23
N LEU A 101 8.99 -1.46 -18.56
CA LEU A 101 8.92 -1.76 -17.14
C LEU A 101 9.02 -0.50 -16.28
N VAL A 102 9.84 0.47 -16.67
CA VAL A 102 9.90 1.79 -16.01
C VAL A 102 8.56 2.53 -16.12
N GLN A 103 7.92 2.47 -17.29
CA GLN A 103 6.55 2.99 -17.47
C GLN A 103 5.56 2.30 -16.54
N ARG A 104 5.60 0.96 -16.45
CA ARG A 104 4.76 0.21 -15.52
C ARG A 104 5.00 0.60 -14.07
N MET A 105 6.26 0.77 -13.65
CA MET A 105 6.60 1.29 -12.32
C MET A 105 5.95 2.66 -12.07
N GLY A 106 5.97 3.55 -13.06
CA GLY A 106 5.37 4.87 -12.92
C GLY A 106 3.86 4.87 -12.81
N TYR A 107 3.17 3.99 -13.55
CA TYR A 107 1.72 3.81 -13.39
C TYR A 107 1.38 3.26 -12.01
N THR A 108 2.07 2.21 -11.56
CA THR A 108 1.84 1.64 -10.23
C THR A 108 2.16 2.66 -9.12
N HIS A 109 3.27 3.40 -9.22
CA HIS A 109 3.61 4.43 -8.24
C HIS A 109 2.56 5.55 -8.19
N SER A 110 2.06 5.99 -9.34
CA SER A 110 1.01 7.02 -9.40
C SER A 110 -0.28 6.57 -8.72
N ALA A 111 -0.68 5.31 -8.93
CA ALA A 111 -1.83 4.72 -8.24
C ALA A 111 -1.61 4.65 -6.73
N ILE A 112 -0.43 4.17 -6.29
CA ILE A 112 -0.06 4.10 -4.87
C ILE A 112 -0.04 5.48 -4.22
N LEU A 113 0.56 6.48 -4.87
CA LEU A 113 0.64 7.84 -4.33
C LEU A 113 -0.75 8.47 -4.19
N ALA A 114 -1.62 8.28 -5.19
CA ALA A 114 -3.00 8.75 -5.14
C ALA A 114 -3.77 8.08 -3.99
N SER A 115 -3.67 6.75 -3.86
CA SER A 115 -4.33 6.00 -2.78
C SER A 115 -3.77 6.33 -1.40
N ALA A 116 -2.46 6.54 -1.26
CA ALA A 116 -1.82 6.98 -0.03
C ALA A 116 -2.33 8.36 0.43
N THR A 117 -2.40 9.31 -0.50
CA THR A 117 -2.87 10.66 -0.22
C THR A 117 -4.36 10.66 0.15
N ASP A 118 -5.18 9.90 -0.58
CA ASP A 118 -6.61 9.76 -0.31
C ASP A 118 -6.87 9.08 1.05
N PHE A 119 -6.18 7.98 1.34
CA PHE A 119 -6.31 7.31 2.63
C PHE A 119 -5.92 8.22 3.80
N ALA A 120 -4.81 8.92 3.68
CA ALA A 120 -4.37 9.85 4.72
C ALA A 120 -5.37 11.00 4.93
N ALA A 121 -5.98 11.52 3.86
CA ALA A 121 -7.01 12.56 3.96
C ALA A 121 -8.26 12.04 4.69
N LEU A 122 -8.77 10.85 4.32
CA LEU A 122 -9.92 10.23 4.99
C LEU A 122 -9.65 9.91 6.46
N ALA A 123 -8.45 9.43 6.77
CA ALA A 123 -8.04 9.16 8.14
C ALA A 123 -7.98 10.46 8.97
N LEU A 124 -7.44 11.56 8.43
CA LEU A 124 -7.45 12.86 9.09
C LEU A 124 -8.86 13.42 9.28
N GLU A 125 -9.75 13.24 8.32
CA GLU A 125 -11.16 13.63 8.44
C GLU A 125 -11.83 12.88 9.60
N ARG A 126 -11.65 11.56 9.68
CA ARG A 126 -12.18 10.71 10.76
C ARG A 126 -11.66 11.12 12.14
N ILE A 127 -10.37 11.44 12.22
CA ILE A 127 -9.75 11.97 13.45
C ILE A 127 -10.38 13.32 13.83
N SER A 128 -10.52 14.23 12.86
CA SER A 128 -10.99 15.60 13.09
C SER A 128 -12.46 15.66 13.49
N LEU A 129 -13.30 14.78 12.93
CA LEU A 129 -14.71 14.66 13.30
C LEU A 129 -14.91 14.27 14.77
N ARG A 130 -13.92 13.60 15.37
CA ARG A 130 -14.07 12.99 16.69
C ARG A 130 -13.29 13.70 17.79
N ASP A 131 -12.04 14.04 17.51
CA ASP A 131 -11.12 14.52 18.55
C ASP A 131 -11.14 16.05 18.69
N GLY A 132 -11.81 16.75 17.78
CA GLY A 132 -12.01 18.19 17.82
C GLY A 132 -10.73 19.00 17.54
N ALA A 133 -10.85 19.97 16.62
CA ALA A 133 -9.87 21.05 16.39
C ALA A 133 -8.48 20.70 15.81
N ILE A 134 -8.23 19.47 15.32
CA ILE A 134 -7.05 19.24 14.46
C ILE A 134 -7.34 19.80 13.07
N SER A 135 -6.43 20.60 12.55
CA SER A 135 -6.55 21.09 11.18
C SER A 135 -6.34 19.94 10.20
N THR A 136 -7.41 19.53 9.50
CA THR A 136 -7.39 18.60 8.37
C THR A 136 -6.48 19.07 7.22
N SER A 137 -6.07 20.33 7.23
CA SER A 137 -5.28 20.95 6.16
C SER A 137 -3.77 20.70 6.25
N LEU A 138 -3.29 20.05 7.32
CA LEU A 138 -1.85 19.84 7.50
C LEU A 138 -1.33 18.82 6.46
N PRO A 139 -0.39 19.21 5.59
CA PRO A 139 0.21 18.29 4.64
C PRO A 139 0.94 17.16 5.38
N LEU A 140 1.07 16.01 4.72
CA LEU A 140 1.88 14.90 5.22
C LEU A 140 3.33 15.33 5.33
N SER A 141 3.98 14.92 6.41
CA SER A 141 5.45 14.99 6.47
C SER A 141 6.05 14.05 5.42
N PRO A 142 7.32 14.25 5.02
CA PRO A 142 8.02 13.32 4.15
C PRO A 142 8.03 11.88 4.68
N SER A 143 8.19 11.68 6.00
CA SER A 143 8.21 10.36 6.65
C SER A 143 6.83 9.71 6.67
N GLU A 144 5.77 10.48 6.93
CA GLU A 144 4.38 10.01 6.83
C GLU A 144 4.09 9.54 5.39
N LEU A 145 4.32 10.40 4.40
CA LEU A 145 4.08 10.04 2.99
C LEU A 145 4.87 8.78 2.60
N PHE A 146 6.14 8.69 3.02
CA PHE A 146 6.96 7.51 2.81
C PHE A 146 6.32 6.25 3.42
N ARG A 147 5.88 6.29 4.69
CA ARG A 147 5.24 5.16 5.36
C ARG A 147 3.97 4.71 4.66
N PHE A 148 3.07 5.65 4.32
CA PHE A 148 1.86 5.33 3.57
C PHE A 148 2.22 4.64 2.24
N CYS A 149 3.07 5.24 1.40
CA CYS A 149 3.44 4.64 0.13
C CYS A 149 4.14 3.28 0.29
N ARG A 150 5.04 3.13 1.26
CA ARG A 150 5.75 1.88 1.56
C ARG A 150 4.79 0.77 1.96
N ALA A 151 3.81 1.06 2.81
CA ALA A 151 2.78 0.10 3.21
C ALA A 151 1.95 -0.37 2.00
N PHE A 152 1.51 0.56 1.13
CA PHE A 152 0.83 0.21 -0.12
C PHE A 152 1.69 -0.67 -1.04
N TYR A 153 2.99 -0.36 -1.19
CA TYR A 153 3.91 -1.20 -1.95
C TYR A 153 4.03 -2.61 -1.38
N ARG A 154 4.05 -2.76 -0.04
CA ARG A 154 4.14 -4.06 0.62
C ARG A 154 2.87 -4.88 0.44
N VAL A 155 1.68 -4.27 0.53
CA VAL A 155 0.41 -4.94 0.22
C VAL A 155 0.36 -5.38 -1.24
N GLU A 156 0.73 -4.50 -2.17
CA GLU A 156 0.81 -4.83 -3.59
C GLU A 156 1.84 -5.96 -3.86
N LEU A 157 2.99 -5.94 -3.19
CA LEU A 157 3.99 -7.00 -3.28
C LEU A 157 3.48 -8.33 -2.71
N PHE A 158 2.81 -8.29 -1.56
CA PHE A 158 2.18 -9.45 -0.95
C PHE A 158 1.21 -10.11 -1.95
N TYR A 159 0.24 -9.37 -2.49
CA TYR A 159 -0.68 -9.95 -3.45
C TYR A 159 0.02 -10.47 -4.71
N ARG A 160 1.10 -9.85 -5.21
CA ARG A 160 1.83 -10.42 -6.37
C ARG A 160 2.55 -11.74 -6.08
N LEU A 161 3.07 -11.88 -4.87
CA LEU A 161 3.80 -13.08 -4.43
C LEU A 161 2.84 -14.21 -4.04
N PHE A 162 1.73 -13.89 -3.39
CA PHE A 162 0.87 -14.88 -2.75
C PHE A 162 -0.50 -15.05 -3.45
N ARG A 163 -0.74 -14.34 -4.57
CA ARG A 163 -1.96 -14.55 -5.38
C ARG A 163 -1.98 -15.95 -5.99
N GLY A 164 -3.11 -16.62 -5.84
CA GLY A 164 -3.37 -17.96 -6.37
C GLY A 164 -3.05 -19.10 -5.40
N GLY A 165 -2.85 -18.77 -4.12
CA GLY A 165 -2.70 -19.72 -3.02
C GLY A 165 -1.55 -19.34 -2.10
N ALA A 166 -1.68 -19.69 -0.82
CA ALA A 166 -0.58 -19.64 0.14
C ALA A 166 0.57 -20.57 -0.33
N PHE A 167 1.82 -20.17 -0.12
CA PHE A 167 2.90 -21.15 -0.10
C PHE A 167 2.78 -22.04 1.13
N ALA A 168 3.67 -23.04 1.25
CA ALA A 168 3.99 -23.63 2.54
C ALA A 168 4.18 -22.52 3.60
N ASP A 169 3.65 -22.74 4.80
CA ASP A 169 3.55 -21.77 5.90
C ASP A 169 4.84 -20.98 6.14
N ASP A 170 5.99 -21.60 5.88
CA ASP A 170 7.32 -21.03 6.02
C ASP A 170 7.53 -19.73 5.23
N VAL A 171 7.06 -19.61 3.98
CA VAL A 171 7.34 -18.41 3.15
C VAL A 171 6.44 -17.24 3.55
N ASN A 172 5.19 -17.52 3.90
CA ASN A 172 4.26 -16.51 4.43
C ASN A 172 4.80 -15.98 5.76
N ARG A 173 5.15 -16.89 6.68
CA ARG A 173 5.76 -16.56 7.97
C ARG A 173 7.02 -15.72 7.76
N TRP A 174 7.88 -16.12 6.81
CA TRP A 174 9.08 -15.39 6.47
C TRP A 174 8.77 -13.94 6.03
N PHE A 175 7.75 -13.70 5.21
CA PHE A 175 7.39 -12.35 4.75
C PHE A 175 7.06 -11.40 5.92
N PHE A 176 6.25 -11.86 6.87
CA PHE A 176 5.79 -11.04 8.01
C PHE A 176 6.83 -10.95 9.14
N TRP A 177 7.63 -11.99 9.37
CA TRP A 177 8.66 -12.02 10.43
C TRP A 177 9.84 -11.07 10.17
N ARG A 178 10.01 -10.61 8.94
CA ARG A 178 11.04 -9.63 8.58
C ARG A 178 10.66 -8.20 8.93
N GLN A 179 9.42 -7.99 9.39
CA GLN A 179 8.89 -6.67 9.73
C GLN A 179 8.46 -6.68 11.19
N PRO A 180 8.64 -5.55 11.90
CA PRO A 180 8.11 -5.43 13.24
C PRO A 180 6.57 -5.40 13.23
N PRO A 181 5.90 -5.75 14.35
CA PRO A 181 4.44 -5.85 14.42
C PRO A 181 3.69 -4.59 13.97
N TRP A 182 4.18 -3.39 14.33
CA TRP A 182 3.55 -2.14 13.92
C TRP A 182 3.62 -1.90 12.41
N GLU A 183 4.65 -2.40 11.72
CA GLU A 183 4.73 -2.34 10.27
C GLU A 183 3.76 -3.33 9.63
N ASN A 184 3.58 -4.53 10.21
CA ASN A 184 2.55 -5.46 9.76
C ASN A 184 1.13 -4.89 9.98
N GLU A 185 0.92 -4.14 11.05
CA GLU A 185 -0.34 -3.45 11.29
C GLU A 185 -0.60 -2.33 10.25
N GLN A 186 0.45 -1.71 9.70
CA GLN A 186 0.29 -0.78 8.56
C GLN A 186 -0.33 -1.50 7.36
N LEU A 187 0.05 -2.76 7.09
CA LEU A 187 -0.55 -3.56 6.00
C LEU A 187 -2.03 -3.82 6.29
N GLY A 188 -2.38 -4.14 7.54
CA GLY A 188 -3.77 -4.26 7.99
C GLY A 188 -4.59 -2.99 7.74
N CYS A 189 -4.04 -1.81 8.07
CA CYS A 189 -4.68 -0.52 7.80
C CYS A 189 -4.95 -0.32 6.29
N ILE A 190 -3.95 -0.62 5.44
CA ILE A 190 -4.11 -0.51 3.99
C ILE A 190 -5.17 -1.48 3.46
N CYS A 191 -5.21 -2.72 3.95
CA CYS A 191 -6.21 -3.70 3.55
C CYS A 191 -7.63 -3.23 3.91
N CYS A 192 -7.87 -2.77 5.14
CA CYS A 192 -9.17 -2.21 5.53
C CYS A 192 -9.58 -1.02 4.64
N TYR A 193 -8.63 -0.13 4.30
CA TYR A 193 -8.90 0.96 3.37
C TYR A 193 -9.29 0.48 1.97
N LEU A 194 -8.54 -0.48 1.40
CA LEU A 194 -8.84 -1.03 0.07
C LEU A 194 -10.18 -1.77 0.05
N GLU A 195 -10.49 -2.51 1.12
CA GLU A 195 -11.78 -3.16 1.33
C GLU A 195 -12.92 -2.15 1.37
N ALA A 196 -12.79 -1.06 2.13
CA ALA A 196 -13.80 -0.02 2.20
C ALA A 196 -14.03 0.66 0.85
N LYS A 197 -12.98 0.87 0.05
CA LYS A 197 -13.11 1.39 -1.33
C LYS A 197 -13.84 0.42 -2.24
N LEU A 198 -13.60 -0.88 -2.08
CA LEU A 198 -14.30 -1.91 -2.83
C LEU A 198 -15.77 -1.98 -2.41
N ASP A 199 -16.09 -1.94 -1.11
CA ASP A 199 -17.47 -1.92 -0.61
C ASP A 199 -18.26 -0.73 -1.15
N GLN A 200 -17.64 0.46 -1.21
CA GLN A 200 -18.25 1.63 -1.84
C GLN A 200 -18.56 1.40 -3.32
N VAL A 201 -17.68 0.71 -4.06
CA VAL A 201 -17.94 0.36 -5.46
C VAL A 201 -19.10 -0.63 -5.54
N LEU A 202 -19.09 -1.70 -4.76
CA LEU A 202 -20.10 -2.75 -4.78
C LEU A 202 -21.50 -2.20 -4.41
N ALA A 203 -21.58 -1.34 -3.40
CA ALA A 203 -22.81 -0.65 -3.00
C ALA A 203 -23.35 0.25 -4.12
N ASN A 204 -22.49 1.05 -4.76
CA ASN A 204 -22.86 1.92 -5.88
C ASN A 204 -23.22 1.14 -7.15
N CYS A 205 -22.70 -0.09 -7.28
CA CYS A 205 -22.97 -0.95 -8.40
C CYS A 205 -24.35 -1.63 -8.31
N ASN A 206 -25.12 -1.42 -7.24
CA ASN A 206 -26.42 -2.03 -7.01
C ASN A 206 -26.47 -3.47 -7.55
N ILE A 207 -25.46 -4.25 -7.17
CA ILE A 207 -25.29 -5.63 -7.63
C ILE A 207 -26.51 -6.49 -7.25
N ASN A 208 -27.39 -5.92 -6.42
CA ASN A 208 -28.71 -6.43 -6.08
C ASN A 208 -29.75 -6.46 -7.23
N HIS A 209 -29.43 -5.98 -8.44
CA HIS A 209 -30.26 -6.10 -9.64
C HIS A 209 -29.74 -7.13 -10.66
N VAL A 210 -28.71 -7.88 -10.31
CA VAL A 210 -28.35 -9.06 -11.09
C VAL A 210 -29.44 -10.11 -10.83
N GLU A 211 -29.84 -10.85 -11.87
CA GLU A 211 -30.81 -11.96 -11.81
C GLU A 211 -30.63 -12.77 -10.51
N GLU A 212 -31.72 -13.11 -9.81
CA GLU A 212 -31.72 -13.70 -8.46
C GLU A 212 -30.71 -14.85 -8.29
N ASP A 213 -30.44 -15.62 -9.35
CA ASP A 213 -29.46 -16.72 -9.37
C ASP A 213 -27.98 -16.30 -9.20
N LYS A 214 -27.64 -15.02 -9.37
CA LYS A 214 -26.27 -14.47 -9.19
C LYS A 214 -26.15 -13.58 -7.94
N GLN A 215 -27.26 -13.28 -7.28
CA GLN A 215 -27.29 -12.48 -6.07
C GLN A 215 -26.53 -13.18 -4.94
N ASP A 216 -26.74 -14.50 -4.78
CA ASP A 216 -26.05 -15.32 -3.77
C ASP A 216 -24.54 -15.33 -3.99
N PHE A 217 -24.08 -15.34 -5.24
CA PHE A 217 -22.66 -15.36 -5.59
C PHE A 217 -21.95 -14.02 -5.32
N LEU A 218 -22.68 -12.91 -5.29
CA LEU A 218 -22.13 -11.56 -5.08
C LEU A 218 -22.32 -11.08 -3.63
N ASN A 219 -23.28 -11.65 -2.92
CA ASN A 219 -23.44 -11.51 -1.47
C ASN A 219 -22.42 -12.37 -0.70
N ASP A 220 -21.93 -13.45 -1.29
CA ASP A 220 -20.86 -14.25 -0.70
C ASP A 220 -19.55 -13.44 -0.77
N ASN A 221 -19.08 -12.97 0.39
CA ASN A 221 -17.84 -12.21 0.56
C ASN A 221 -16.60 -12.90 -0.06
N ALA A 222 -16.73 -14.15 -0.51
CA ALA A 222 -15.73 -14.95 -1.21
C ALA A 222 -15.02 -14.27 -2.40
N LEU A 223 -15.67 -13.34 -3.11
CA LEU A 223 -15.05 -12.63 -4.25
C LEU A 223 -14.27 -11.37 -3.85
N LYS A 224 -14.50 -10.83 -2.65
CA LYS A 224 -13.80 -9.62 -2.20
C LYS A 224 -12.28 -9.85 -2.11
N PRO A 225 -11.78 -10.95 -1.50
CA PRO A 225 -10.35 -11.28 -1.53
C PRO A 225 -9.78 -11.39 -2.94
N TYR A 226 -10.58 -11.92 -3.88
CA TYR A 226 -10.17 -12.06 -5.27
C TYR A 226 -9.90 -10.70 -5.95
N TRP A 227 -10.81 -9.75 -5.77
CA TRP A 227 -10.67 -8.41 -6.32
C TRP A 227 -9.56 -7.61 -5.64
N LEU A 228 -9.38 -7.77 -4.33
CA LEU A 228 -8.25 -7.16 -3.60
C LEU A 228 -6.91 -7.73 -4.06
N ALA A 229 -6.83 -9.03 -4.30
CA ALA A 229 -5.62 -9.69 -4.79
C ALA A 229 -5.22 -9.26 -6.22
N GLN A 230 -6.08 -8.53 -6.95
CA GLN A 230 -5.67 -7.87 -8.19
C GLN A 230 -4.72 -6.68 -7.95
N GLY A 231 -4.65 -6.18 -6.73
CA GLY A 231 -3.73 -5.12 -6.31
C GLY A 231 -4.32 -3.71 -6.33
N VAL A 232 -3.51 -2.77 -5.86
CA VAL A 232 -3.85 -1.35 -5.64
C VAL A 232 -4.22 -0.68 -6.97
N GLU A 233 -3.52 -1.02 -8.06
CA GLU A 233 -3.82 -0.46 -9.38
C GLU A 233 -5.22 -0.85 -9.87
N PHE A 234 -5.65 -2.09 -9.61
CA PHE A 234 -6.98 -2.55 -9.97
C PHE A 234 -8.05 -1.82 -9.16
N VAL A 235 -7.92 -1.79 -7.83
CA VAL A 235 -8.87 -1.10 -6.94
C VAL A 235 -8.96 0.38 -7.32
N SER A 236 -7.82 1.04 -7.55
CA SER A 236 -7.78 2.45 -7.96
C SER A 236 -8.50 2.69 -9.29
N LYS A 237 -8.25 1.87 -10.32
CA LYS A 237 -8.97 1.97 -11.61
C LYS A 237 -10.47 1.71 -11.44
N LEU A 238 -10.83 0.73 -10.63
CA LEU A 238 -12.21 0.34 -10.39
C LEU A 238 -12.99 1.47 -9.69
N THR A 239 -12.43 2.06 -8.64
CA THR A 239 -13.05 3.18 -7.93
C THR A 239 -13.24 4.40 -8.84
N ASN A 240 -12.26 4.67 -9.71
CA ASN A 240 -12.25 5.83 -10.62
C ASN A 240 -12.91 5.57 -11.98
N ALA A 241 -13.45 4.38 -12.24
CA ALA A 241 -14.11 4.09 -13.50
C ALA A 241 -15.35 4.99 -13.69
N PRO A 242 -15.55 5.59 -14.88
CA PRO A 242 -16.48 6.71 -15.05
C PRO A 242 -17.95 6.27 -15.06
N SER A 243 -18.22 5.00 -15.40
CA SER A 243 -19.57 4.48 -15.50
C SER A 243 -19.75 3.21 -14.68
N TYR A 244 -21.00 2.98 -14.29
CA TYR A 244 -21.45 1.74 -13.69
C TYR A 244 -21.05 0.51 -14.53
N LYS A 245 -21.29 0.58 -15.85
CA LYS A 245 -20.99 -0.50 -16.78
C LYS A 245 -19.49 -0.83 -16.83
N ASP A 246 -18.63 0.18 -16.75
CA ASP A 246 -17.18 -0.04 -16.73
C ASP A 246 -16.74 -0.75 -15.45
N LYS A 247 -17.29 -0.35 -14.29
CA LYS A 247 -17.05 -1.03 -13.01
C LYS A 247 -17.48 -2.50 -13.08
N GLN A 248 -18.69 -2.76 -13.57
CA GLN A 248 -19.21 -4.12 -13.75
C GLN A 248 -18.35 -4.95 -14.72
N ASN A 249 -17.95 -4.37 -15.85
CA ASN A 249 -17.07 -5.03 -16.81
C ASN A 249 -15.71 -5.38 -16.18
N MET A 250 -15.14 -4.50 -15.36
CA MET A 250 -13.88 -4.75 -14.67
C MET A 250 -14.00 -5.89 -13.64
N LEU A 251 -15.06 -5.88 -12.83
CA LEU A 251 -15.36 -6.96 -11.88
C LEU A 251 -15.54 -8.31 -12.58
N ASN A 252 -16.29 -8.32 -13.70
CA ASN A 252 -16.57 -9.52 -14.49
C ASN A 252 -15.36 -10.04 -15.27
N THR A 253 -14.51 -9.16 -15.82
CA THR A 253 -13.28 -9.55 -16.53
C THR A 253 -12.29 -10.24 -15.59
N GLY A 254 -12.37 -9.94 -14.29
CA GLY A 254 -11.65 -10.67 -13.27
C GLY A 254 -12.13 -12.13 -13.15
N LEU A 255 -13.41 -12.44 -13.35
CA LEU A 255 -14.00 -13.76 -13.09
C LEU A 255 -13.76 -14.74 -14.25
N ASN A 256 -12.50 -15.04 -14.58
CA ASN A 256 -12.21 -16.17 -15.48
C ASN A 256 -12.44 -17.49 -14.74
N ALA A 257 -13.20 -18.40 -15.36
CA ALA A 257 -13.69 -19.64 -14.74
C ALA A 257 -12.61 -20.56 -14.13
N SER A 258 -11.36 -20.50 -14.59
CA SER A 258 -10.27 -21.32 -14.03
C SER A 258 -9.67 -20.81 -12.72
N PHE A 259 -10.15 -19.66 -12.20
CA PHE A 259 -9.58 -19.01 -11.02
C PHE A 259 -10.36 -19.27 -9.72
N LEU A 260 -11.62 -19.71 -9.81
CA LEU A 260 -12.42 -20.06 -8.63
C LEU A 260 -11.89 -21.29 -7.90
N ASP A 261 -11.14 -22.16 -8.60
CA ASP A 261 -10.48 -23.33 -8.00
C ASP A 261 -9.22 -22.98 -7.18
N LYS A 262 -8.77 -21.71 -7.20
CA LYS A 262 -7.58 -21.28 -6.46
C LYS A 262 -8.00 -20.47 -5.24
N ALA A 263 -7.73 -21.01 -4.06
CA ALA A 263 -7.89 -20.29 -2.79
C ALA A 263 -7.19 -18.92 -2.90
N ASN A 264 -7.97 -17.85 -2.74
CA ASN A 264 -7.41 -16.51 -2.66
C ASN A 264 -6.87 -16.31 -1.25
N VAL A 265 -5.76 -15.59 -1.19
CA VAL A 265 -5.09 -15.31 0.06
C VAL A 265 -5.66 -14.02 0.63
N GLU A 266 -6.27 -14.12 1.81
CA GLU A 266 -6.68 -12.98 2.61
C GLU A 266 -5.52 -12.52 3.49
N LEU A 267 -5.06 -11.28 3.29
CA LEU A 267 -3.96 -10.73 4.09
C LEU A 267 -4.28 -10.77 5.60
N PRO A 268 -5.48 -10.36 6.06
CA PRO A 268 -5.81 -10.42 7.49
C PRO A 268 -5.77 -11.85 8.04
N GLU A 269 -6.27 -12.83 7.29
CA GLU A 269 -6.26 -14.25 7.70
C GLU A 269 -4.84 -14.80 7.80
N ILE A 270 -3.98 -14.55 6.81
CA ILE A 270 -2.58 -14.99 6.89
C ILE A 270 -1.83 -14.27 7.99
N LEU A 271 -2.05 -12.96 8.14
CA LEU A 271 -1.42 -12.20 9.21
C LEU A 271 -1.79 -12.79 10.58
N TYR A 272 -3.07 -13.11 10.79
CA TYR A 272 -3.54 -13.79 11.99
C TYR A 272 -2.90 -15.18 12.16
N ALA A 273 -2.91 -16.01 11.11
CA ALA A 273 -2.36 -17.37 11.15
C ALA A 273 -0.87 -17.41 11.50
N VAL A 274 -0.08 -16.45 10.99
CA VAL A 274 1.36 -16.36 11.25
C VAL A 274 1.67 -16.11 12.73
N TYR A 275 0.80 -15.41 13.44
CA TYR A 275 0.98 -15.15 14.87
C TYR A 275 0.29 -16.18 15.76
N PHE A 276 -0.80 -16.81 15.31
CA PHE A 276 -1.54 -17.80 16.10
C PHE A 276 -0.94 -19.21 16.04
N GLY A 277 -0.26 -19.56 14.94
CA GLY A 277 0.12 -20.94 14.62
C GLY A 277 1.18 -21.61 15.52
N ASP A 278 1.99 -20.86 16.27
CA ASP A 278 3.11 -21.45 17.02
C ASP A 278 2.79 -21.73 18.50
N GLY A 279 1.63 -21.29 19.00
CA GLY A 279 1.25 -21.46 20.41
C GLY A 279 2.24 -20.79 21.38
N THR A 280 1.79 -19.75 22.08
CA THR A 280 2.39 -19.27 23.33
C THR A 280 3.73 -18.52 23.28
N GLN A 281 4.04 -17.76 22.22
CA GLN A 281 4.99 -16.65 22.44
C GLN A 281 4.30 -15.58 23.27
N ASP A 282 4.79 -15.39 24.49
CA ASP A 282 4.32 -14.35 25.41
C ASP A 282 4.47 -12.98 24.74
N PHE A 283 3.47 -12.10 24.86
CA PHE A 283 3.46 -10.79 24.19
C PHE A 283 4.66 -9.95 24.61
N GLU A 284 5.06 -10.05 25.87
CA GLU A 284 6.24 -9.38 26.41
C GLU A 284 7.53 -9.99 25.86
N GLU A 285 7.63 -11.32 25.75
CA GLU A 285 8.81 -11.95 25.14
C GLU A 285 8.90 -11.63 23.65
N ALA A 286 7.79 -11.59 22.93
CA ALA A 286 7.73 -11.08 21.58
C ALA A 286 8.20 -9.62 21.57
N CYS A 287 7.57 -8.68 22.28
CA CYS A 287 7.92 -7.26 22.26
C CYS A 287 9.36 -6.94 22.72
N ASP A 288 9.86 -7.59 23.77
CA ASP A 288 11.20 -7.37 24.32
C ASP A 288 12.28 -8.08 23.49
N SER A 289 11.96 -9.24 22.89
CA SER A 289 12.82 -9.83 21.85
C SER A 289 12.71 -9.10 20.50
N VAL A 290 11.64 -8.31 20.30
CA VAL A 290 11.39 -7.34 19.22
C VAL A 290 12.06 -5.99 19.47
N ALA A 291 13.04 -5.92 20.39
CA ALA A 291 13.99 -4.83 20.40
C ALA A 291 14.41 -4.49 18.94
N PRO A 292 14.41 -3.20 18.53
CA PRO A 292 14.57 -2.75 17.12
C PRO A 292 15.76 -3.34 16.35
N HIS A 293 16.64 -4.04 17.05
CA HIS A 293 17.88 -4.62 16.61
C HIS A 293 17.71 -6.03 15.99
N ARG A 294 16.58 -6.73 16.23
CA ARG A 294 16.31 -8.06 15.62
C ARG A 294 15.56 -7.98 14.28
N TYR A 295 14.75 -6.95 14.06
CA TYR A 295 13.89 -6.82 12.88
C TYR A 295 14.54 -5.94 11.82
N GLY A 296 15.44 -6.53 11.04
CA GLY A 296 16.15 -5.80 9.98
C GLY A 296 17.10 -4.73 10.50
N GLN A 297 17.90 -4.14 9.63
CA GLN A 297 18.60 -2.91 10.00
C GLN A 297 17.56 -1.79 10.17
N PRO A 298 17.73 -0.90 11.16
CA PRO A 298 16.91 0.30 11.26
C PRO A 298 16.78 0.93 9.87
N ASN A 299 15.56 1.23 9.46
CA ASN A 299 15.40 1.94 8.21
C ASN A 299 15.91 3.36 8.45
N ASP A 300 17.13 3.66 7.99
CA ASP A 300 17.75 4.98 8.13
C ASP A 300 16.86 6.11 7.54
N GLU A 301 15.88 5.75 6.72
CA GLU A 301 14.92 6.66 6.09
C GLU A 301 13.74 7.04 7.00
N ASP A 302 13.46 6.26 8.06
CA ASP A 302 12.34 6.51 8.98
C ASP A 302 12.72 6.12 10.41
N THR A 303 13.18 7.12 11.17
CA THR A 303 13.60 6.99 12.57
C THR A 303 12.52 7.43 13.55
N ASP A 304 11.31 7.77 13.08
CA ASP A 304 10.22 8.23 13.95
C ASP A 304 9.63 7.05 14.72
N LEU A 305 9.46 7.22 16.04
CA LEU A 305 8.92 6.18 16.92
C LEU A 305 7.38 6.18 16.99
N GLY A 306 6.71 7.10 16.30
CA GLY A 306 5.25 7.26 16.32
C GLY A 306 4.48 5.99 16.00
N PRO A 307 4.80 5.24 14.92
CA PRO A 307 4.18 3.94 14.64
C PRO A 307 4.29 2.95 15.79
N TYR A 308 5.48 2.85 16.37
CA TYR A 308 5.75 1.93 17.46
C TYR A 308 5.00 2.34 18.73
N GLU A 309 5.06 3.61 19.10
CA GLU A 309 4.39 4.14 20.29
C GLU A 309 2.86 4.01 20.18
N ALA A 310 2.29 4.33 19.01
CA ALA A 310 0.86 4.18 18.74
C ALA A 310 0.45 2.70 18.80
N TRP A 311 1.17 1.82 18.11
CA TRP A 311 0.89 0.39 18.15
C TRP A 311 1.01 -0.16 19.57
N ARG A 312 2.10 0.14 20.28
CA ARG A 312 2.32 -0.33 21.63
C ARG A 312 1.18 0.11 22.55
N THR A 313 0.81 1.39 22.52
CA THR A 313 -0.24 1.95 23.39
C THR A 313 -1.58 1.23 23.22
N GLU A 314 -2.00 0.98 21.97
CA GLU A 314 -3.28 0.33 21.66
C GLU A 314 -3.27 -1.20 21.84
N ASN A 315 -2.09 -1.79 22.05
CA ASN A 315 -1.91 -3.24 22.16
C ASN A 315 -1.31 -3.68 23.49
N VAL A 316 -1.06 -2.77 24.43
CA VAL A 316 -0.65 -3.14 25.79
C VAL A 316 -1.73 -4.04 26.41
N GLY A 317 -1.31 -5.21 26.92
CA GLY A 317 -2.20 -6.17 27.58
C GLY A 317 -2.97 -7.10 26.63
N TRP A 318 -2.78 -6.97 25.31
CA TRP A 318 -3.28 -7.91 24.33
C TRP A 318 -2.15 -8.87 23.92
N GLY A 319 -2.47 -10.11 23.57
CA GLY A 319 -1.51 -10.96 22.87
C GLY A 319 -1.25 -10.44 21.45
N VAL A 320 -0.11 -10.84 20.86
CA VAL A 320 0.25 -10.42 19.50
C VAL A 320 -0.81 -10.90 18.49
N PRO A 321 -1.32 -12.14 18.54
CA PRO A 321 -2.38 -12.56 17.61
C PRO A 321 -3.64 -11.69 17.70
N GLU A 322 -4.05 -11.34 18.92
CA GLU A 322 -5.24 -10.54 19.18
C GLU A 322 -5.09 -9.09 18.71
N SER A 323 -3.86 -8.57 18.65
CA SER A 323 -3.56 -7.25 18.08
C SER A 323 -3.95 -7.13 16.60
N PHE A 324 -3.97 -8.25 15.87
CA PHE A 324 -4.25 -8.27 14.44
C PHE A 324 -5.70 -8.59 14.08
N ILE A 325 -6.55 -8.91 15.05
CA ILE A 325 -7.98 -9.19 14.83
C ILE A 325 -8.67 -7.92 14.29
N PRO A 326 -9.29 -7.96 13.10
CA PRO A 326 -9.84 -6.75 12.46
C PRO A 326 -10.95 -6.06 13.24
N GLU A 327 -11.85 -6.81 13.86
CA GLU A 327 -13.13 -6.29 14.37
C GLU A 327 -13.01 -5.31 15.54
N PRO A 328 -12.30 -5.60 16.65
CA PRO A 328 -12.25 -4.68 17.78
C PRO A 328 -11.44 -3.41 17.49
N LYS A 329 -10.62 -3.40 16.43
CA LYS A 329 -9.68 -2.30 16.10
C LYS A 329 -9.89 -1.70 14.72
N ALA A 330 -11.01 -2.01 14.06
CA ALA A 330 -11.33 -1.49 12.74
C ALA A 330 -11.30 0.05 12.71
N TRP A 331 -11.80 0.69 13.78
CA TRP A 331 -11.82 2.14 13.92
C TRP A 331 -10.42 2.78 14.02
N LEU A 332 -9.43 2.09 14.60
CA LEU A 332 -8.04 2.53 14.68
C LEU A 332 -7.38 2.45 13.30
N ARG A 333 -7.59 1.32 12.60
CA ARG A 333 -7.10 1.11 11.23
C ARG A 333 -7.67 2.13 10.26
N ASP A 334 -8.94 2.47 10.42
CA ASP A 334 -9.63 3.52 9.67
C ASP A 334 -9.03 4.92 9.85
N ARG A 335 -8.31 5.13 10.95
CA ARG A 335 -7.57 6.37 11.26
C ARG A 335 -6.08 6.26 10.96
N ALA A 336 -5.63 5.17 10.34
CA ALA A 336 -4.23 4.98 9.98
C ALA A 336 -3.29 5.16 11.20
N TYR A 337 -3.69 4.70 12.39
CA TYR A 337 -3.07 5.09 13.66
C TYR A 337 -1.55 4.82 13.75
N VAL A 338 -1.06 3.78 13.06
CA VAL A 338 0.37 3.40 12.98
C VAL A 338 1.13 4.04 11.80
N LEU A 339 0.53 5.01 11.10
CA LEU A 339 1.10 5.68 9.90
C LEU A 339 1.43 7.17 10.13
N TRP A 340 1.18 7.70 11.33
CA TRP A 340 1.41 9.11 11.68
C TRP A 340 2.73 9.35 12.42
N ASP A 341 3.36 10.51 12.24
CA ASP A 341 4.56 10.88 13.01
C ASP A 341 4.21 11.00 14.49
N SER A 342 5.17 10.70 15.37
CA SER A 342 5.05 10.85 16.83
C SER A 342 4.56 12.26 17.23
N ASP A 343 5.10 13.29 16.57
CA ASP A 343 4.70 14.68 16.77
C ASP A 343 3.25 14.95 16.38
N ARG A 344 2.74 14.27 15.34
CA ARG A 344 1.35 14.40 14.94
C ARG A 344 0.45 13.68 15.93
N VAL A 345 0.75 12.43 16.28
CA VAL A 345 0.00 11.65 17.28
C VAL A 345 -0.10 12.41 18.62
N ARG A 346 1.00 13.04 19.07
CA ARG A 346 1.01 13.85 20.29
C ARG A 346 0.10 15.08 20.19
N LYS A 347 0.06 15.75 19.03
CA LYS A 347 -0.87 16.87 18.78
C LYS A 347 -2.32 16.42 18.70
N MET A 348 -2.58 15.17 18.31
CA MET A 348 -3.92 14.58 18.34
C MET A 348 -4.38 14.23 19.76
N GLY A 349 -3.45 14.17 20.73
CA GLY A 349 -3.76 13.77 22.10
C GLY A 349 -3.94 12.25 22.28
N GLY A 350 -3.36 11.46 21.37
CA GLY A 350 -3.57 10.00 21.30
C GLY A 350 -4.85 9.61 20.56
N PHE A 351 -5.16 8.30 20.52
CA PHE A 351 -6.41 7.77 19.98
C PHE A 351 -7.30 7.36 21.16
N LYS A 352 -8.50 7.93 21.28
CA LYS A 352 -9.44 7.60 22.37
C LYS A 352 -10.56 6.70 21.86
N ASN A 353 -11.02 5.72 22.65
CA ASN A 353 -12.14 4.85 22.25
C ASN A 353 -13.50 5.55 22.39
N GLU A 354 -14.53 5.11 21.63
CA GLU A 354 -15.88 5.71 21.60
C GLU A 354 -16.60 5.59 22.94
N ASP A 355 -16.34 4.52 23.67
CA ASP A 355 -17.01 4.24 24.95
C ASP A 355 -16.44 5.06 26.14
N GLU A 356 -15.44 5.90 25.91
CA GLU A 356 -14.78 6.73 26.94
C GLU A 356 -15.11 8.22 26.86
N VAL A 357 -15.96 8.65 25.92
CA VAL A 357 -16.42 10.05 25.74
C VAL A 357 -17.93 10.13 25.86
#